data_AF-Q9CSM5-F1
#
_entry.id   AF-Q9CSM5-F1
#
_cell.length_a   1.000
_cell.length_b   1.000
_cell.length_c   1.000
_cell.angle_alpha   90.00
_cell.angle_beta   90.00
_cell.angle_gamma   90.00
#
_symmetry.space_group_name_H-M   'P 1'
#
loop_
_entity.id
_entity.type
_entity.pdbx_description
1 polymer ?
#
loop_
_entity_poly.entity_id
_entity_poly.type
_entity_poly.pdbx_seq_one_letter_code
_entity_poly.pdbx_strand_id
1 'polypeptide(L)'
;MCRGGRMFAPTKTWRRWHRRVNTTQKRYAICSALAASALPALVMSKGHRIEEVPELPLVVEDKVEGYKKTKEAVQLLKKLKAWNDIKKVYASQRMRAGKGKMRNRRRIQRRGPCIIYNEDNGIIKGFRNIPGITLLNVSKLNILKLAPGGHVGRFCIWTESAFRKLDELYGTWRKAASLKSNYNLPMHKMMNTDLSRILKSPEIQRALRAPRKKIHRRVLKKNPLKNLRIMLKLNPYAKTMRRNTILRQARNHKLRVKKLEAAATALATKSEKVVPEKGTADKKPAVGKKGKKVDAKKQKPAGKKVVAKKPAEKKPTTEEKKPAA
;
A
#
# COMPACT_ATOMS: atom_id res chain seq x y z
N MET A 1 -41.37 3.61 28.93
CA MET A 1 -41.26 4.18 27.56
C MET A 1 -42.50 3.79 26.78
N CYS A 2 -43.27 4.72 26.24
CA CYS A 2 -44.67 4.46 25.85
C CYS A 2 -44.87 4.49 24.33
N ARG A 3 -45.59 3.49 23.78
CA ARG A 3 -46.03 3.48 22.38
C ARG A 3 -46.94 4.69 22.12
N GLY A 4 -46.67 5.44 21.05
CA GLY A 4 -47.42 6.67 20.73
C GLY A 4 -47.06 7.91 21.56
N GLY A 5 -46.20 7.78 22.59
CA GLY A 5 -45.77 8.91 23.42
C GLY A 5 -44.78 9.86 22.73
N ARG A 6 -44.54 11.02 23.35
CA ARG A 6 -43.55 12.01 22.89
C ARG A 6 -42.15 11.42 22.79
N MET A 7 -41.40 11.76 21.73
CA MET A 7 -40.00 11.35 21.59
C MET A 7 -39.10 12.02 22.64
N PHE A 8 -38.01 11.36 23.02
CA PHE A 8 -36.93 11.99 23.77
C PHE A 8 -36.22 13.05 22.91
N ALA A 9 -35.77 14.15 23.54
CA ALA A 9 -35.13 15.31 22.91
C ALA A 9 -35.75 15.76 21.55
N PRO A 10 -37.04 16.18 21.51
CA PRO A 10 -37.71 16.60 20.28
C PRO A 10 -36.93 17.68 19.51
N THR A 11 -36.85 17.54 18.18
CA THR A 11 -36.06 18.45 17.33
C THR A 11 -36.58 19.87 17.34
N LYS A 12 -35.87 20.77 18.00
CA LYS A 12 -36.21 22.20 18.11
C LYS A 12 -35.87 22.98 16.83
N THR A 13 -36.69 23.98 16.53
CA THR A 13 -36.53 24.90 15.38
C THR A 13 -35.20 25.65 15.42
N TRP A 14 -34.84 26.18 16.60
CA TRP A 14 -33.63 26.96 16.89
C TRP A 14 -32.31 26.17 16.87
N ARG A 15 -32.30 24.93 16.36
CA ARG A 15 -31.06 24.23 16.03
C ARG A 15 -30.21 25.13 15.11
N ARG A 16 -28.92 25.31 15.43
CA ARG A 16 -28.01 26.09 14.58
C ARG A 16 -27.78 25.36 13.25
N TRP A 17 -28.62 25.63 12.24
CA TRP A 17 -28.51 25.04 10.90
C TRP A 17 -27.39 25.68 10.08
N HIS A 18 -27.36 27.01 10.01
CA HIS A 18 -26.41 27.77 9.18
C HIS A 18 -24.98 27.81 9.77
N ARG A 19 -23.97 27.93 8.89
CA ARG A 19 -22.55 28.12 9.26
C ARG A 19 -21.97 29.29 8.47
N ARG A 20 -21.41 30.28 9.16
CA ARG A 20 -20.62 31.36 8.56
C ARG A 20 -19.22 30.82 8.24
N VAL A 21 -18.67 31.25 7.11
CA VAL A 21 -17.29 30.96 6.66
C VAL A 21 -16.70 32.28 6.16
N ASN A 22 -15.42 32.51 6.42
CA ASN A 22 -14.77 33.80 6.16
C ASN A 22 -14.70 34.13 4.67
N THR A 23 -14.76 35.42 4.33
CA THR A 23 -14.73 35.90 2.94
C THR A 23 -13.41 35.54 2.24
N THR A 24 -12.29 35.67 2.95
CA THR A 24 -10.96 35.23 2.51
C THR A 24 -10.91 33.74 2.19
N GLN A 25 -11.40 32.88 3.10
CA GLN A 25 -11.48 31.42 2.89
C GLN A 25 -12.39 31.05 1.71
N LYS A 26 -13.53 31.73 1.54
CA LYS A 26 -14.42 31.54 0.37
C LYS A 26 -13.72 31.93 -0.94
N ARG A 27 -13.02 33.08 -0.97
CA ARG A 27 -12.24 33.53 -2.14
C ARG A 27 -11.10 32.54 -2.46
N TYR A 28 -10.35 32.09 -1.45
CA TYR A 28 -9.30 31.05 -1.59
C TYR A 28 -9.86 29.77 -2.21
N ALA A 29 -10.95 29.21 -1.66
CA ALA A 29 -11.55 27.97 -2.15
C ALA A 29 -12.01 28.07 -3.62
N ILE A 30 -12.49 29.25 -4.07
CA ILE A 30 -12.81 29.47 -5.49
C ILE A 30 -11.52 29.48 -6.32
N CYS A 31 -10.47 30.20 -5.90
CA CYS A 31 -9.18 30.20 -6.62
C CYS A 31 -8.61 28.78 -6.78
N SER A 32 -8.63 27.98 -5.71
CA SER A 32 -8.20 26.57 -5.77
C SER A 32 -9.04 25.73 -6.72
N ALA A 33 -10.35 25.95 -6.78
CA ALA A 33 -11.24 25.23 -7.69
C ALA A 33 -11.04 25.64 -9.16
N LEU A 34 -10.75 26.93 -9.42
CA LEU A 34 -10.44 27.46 -10.75
C LEU A 34 -9.09 26.93 -11.27
N ALA A 35 -8.02 27.06 -10.47
CA ALA A 35 -6.71 26.52 -10.82
C ALA A 35 -6.76 25.01 -11.08
N ALA A 36 -7.52 24.26 -10.26
CA ALA A 36 -7.73 22.84 -10.47
C ALA A 36 -8.58 22.48 -11.70
N SER A 37 -9.36 23.42 -12.27
CA SER A 37 -10.08 23.20 -13.54
C SER A 37 -9.22 23.38 -14.79
N ALA A 38 -8.03 23.98 -14.66
CA ALA A 38 -7.05 24.11 -15.75
C ALA A 38 -6.08 22.92 -15.85
N LEU A 39 -6.07 22.01 -14.87
CA LEU A 39 -5.16 20.85 -14.84
C LEU A 39 -5.85 19.58 -15.37
N PRO A 40 -5.45 19.03 -16.54
CA PRO A 40 -6.16 17.91 -17.18
C PRO A 40 -6.31 16.69 -16.29
N ALA A 41 -5.24 16.30 -15.56
CA ALA A 41 -5.27 15.14 -14.66
C ALA A 41 -6.35 15.27 -13.56
N LEU A 42 -6.59 16.47 -13.03
CA LEU A 42 -7.62 16.70 -12.02
C LEU A 42 -9.03 16.61 -12.65
N VAL A 43 -9.24 17.18 -13.84
CA VAL A 43 -10.52 17.11 -14.55
C VAL A 43 -10.85 15.68 -15.02
N MET A 44 -9.86 14.91 -15.45
CA MET A 44 -10.01 13.50 -15.78
C MET A 44 -10.28 12.63 -14.53
N SER A 45 -9.57 12.86 -13.42
CA SER A 45 -9.80 12.11 -12.16
C SER A 45 -11.19 12.34 -11.55
N LYS A 46 -11.79 13.52 -11.74
CA LYS A 46 -13.20 13.80 -11.44
C LYS A 46 -14.17 12.93 -12.27
N GLY A 47 -13.69 12.43 -13.41
CA GLY A 47 -14.42 11.55 -14.32
C GLY A 47 -15.24 12.29 -15.37
N HIS A 48 -14.83 13.50 -15.77
CA HIS A 48 -15.33 14.12 -17.01
C HIS A 48 -14.79 13.38 -18.25
N ARG A 49 -15.47 13.49 -19.39
CA ARG A 49 -14.92 13.11 -20.70
C ARG A 49 -14.34 14.33 -21.39
N ILE A 50 -13.01 14.40 -21.48
CA ILE A 50 -12.26 15.47 -22.16
C ILE A 50 -11.19 14.91 -23.11
N GLU A 51 -11.20 13.61 -23.39
CA GLU A 51 -10.19 12.90 -24.18
C GLU A 51 -10.08 13.39 -25.64
N GLU A 52 -11.13 14.02 -26.16
CA GLU A 52 -11.22 14.58 -27.50
C GLU A 52 -11.14 16.13 -27.51
N VAL A 53 -11.16 16.78 -26.36
CA VAL A 53 -11.23 18.26 -26.26
C VAL A 53 -9.86 18.86 -26.61
N PRO A 54 -9.77 19.88 -27.49
CA PRO A 54 -8.49 20.34 -28.03
C PRO A 54 -7.59 21.02 -26.99
N GLU A 55 -8.17 21.74 -26.02
CA GLU A 55 -7.42 22.51 -25.02
C GLU A 55 -8.15 22.54 -23.67
N LEU A 56 -7.37 22.67 -22.59
CA LEU A 56 -7.85 22.98 -21.25
C LEU A 56 -6.91 24.03 -20.63
N PRO A 57 -7.39 25.22 -20.22
CA PRO A 57 -8.79 25.67 -20.16
C PRO A 57 -9.40 25.92 -21.55
N LEU A 58 -10.67 25.55 -21.74
CA LEU A 58 -11.38 25.77 -23.00
C LEU A 58 -12.07 27.15 -23.00
N VAL A 59 -11.67 28.02 -23.91
CA VAL A 59 -12.25 29.37 -24.13
C VAL A 59 -12.97 29.41 -25.48
N VAL A 60 -14.06 30.19 -25.58
CA VAL A 60 -14.84 30.39 -26.81
C VAL A 60 -15.24 31.86 -26.98
N GLU A 61 -15.51 32.27 -28.23
CA GLU A 61 -15.97 33.63 -28.55
C GLU A 61 -17.24 34.04 -27.77
N ASP A 62 -17.35 35.33 -27.45
CA ASP A 62 -18.53 35.91 -26.79
C ASP A 62 -19.82 35.82 -27.64
N LYS A 63 -19.75 35.46 -28.93
CA LYS A 63 -20.91 35.13 -29.77
C LYS A 63 -21.81 34.04 -29.15
N VAL A 64 -21.24 33.18 -28.29
CA VAL A 64 -21.96 32.13 -27.55
C VAL A 64 -22.91 32.72 -26.49
N GLU A 65 -22.67 33.95 -26.00
CA GLU A 65 -23.56 34.60 -25.01
C GLU A 65 -24.92 34.99 -25.61
N GLY A 66 -24.97 35.21 -26.93
CA GLY A 66 -26.19 35.51 -27.69
C GLY A 66 -27.03 34.30 -28.12
N TYR A 67 -26.63 33.05 -27.79
CA TYR A 67 -27.32 31.84 -28.26
C TYR A 67 -28.69 31.67 -27.61
N LYS A 68 -29.75 31.84 -28.43
CA LYS A 68 -31.14 31.78 -27.98
C LYS A 68 -31.76 30.38 -28.12
N LYS A 69 -31.28 29.52 -29.04
CA LYS A 69 -31.85 28.17 -29.26
C LYS A 69 -30.94 27.05 -28.77
N THR A 70 -31.56 26.02 -28.18
CA THR A 70 -30.86 24.80 -27.70
C THR A 70 -30.15 24.04 -28.83
N LYS A 71 -30.64 24.13 -30.08
CA LYS A 71 -30.02 23.50 -31.26
C LYS A 71 -28.61 24.06 -31.54
N GLU A 72 -28.43 25.38 -31.42
CA GLU A 72 -27.13 26.05 -31.56
C GLU A 72 -26.17 25.61 -30.45
N ALA A 73 -26.63 25.65 -29.19
CA ALA A 73 -25.88 25.20 -28.02
C ALA A 73 -25.39 23.74 -28.13
N VAL A 74 -26.26 22.81 -28.56
CA VAL A 74 -25.90 21.40 -28.80
C VAL A 74 -24.87 21.27 -29.94
N GLN A 75 -25.01 22.06 -31.02
CA GLN A 75 -24.08 21.99 -32.15
C GLN A 75 -22.69 22.52 -31.78
N LEU A 76 -22.60 23.57 -30.97
CA LEU A 76 -21.34 24.04 -30.39
C LEU A 76 -20.69 22.96 -29.53
N LEU A 77 -21.44 22.34 -28.61
CA LEU A 77 -20.91 21.30 -27.71
C LEU A 77 -20.44 20.05 -28.47
N LYS A 78 -20.97 19.79 -29.67
CA LYS A 78 -20.43 18.79 -30.61
C LYS A 78 -19.13 19.26 -31.27
N LYS A 79 -19.07 20.49 -31.83
CA LYS A 79 -17.86 21.07 -32.44
C LYS A 79 -16.68 21.13 -31.44
N LEU A 80 -16.95 21.50 -30.20
CA LEU A 80 -15.98 21.52 -29.09
C LEU A 80 -15.63 20.12 -28.53
N LYS A 81 -16.21 19.05 -29.10
CA LYS A 81 -16.05 17.63 -28.69
C LYS A 81 -16.46 17.30 -27.23
N ALA A 82 -16.91 18.30 -26.46
CA ALA A 82 -17.47 18.20 -25.12
C ALA A 82 -18.75 17.35 -25.00
N TRP A 83 -19.43 17.05 -26.12
CA TRP A 83 -20.69 16.30 -26.15
C TRP A 83 -20.60 14.89 -25.52
N ASN A 84 -19.42 14.26 -25.48
CA ASN A 84 -19.24 12.95 -24.86
C ASN A 84 -19.41 12.97 -23.33
N ASP A 85 -19.12 14.09 -22.65
CA ASP A 85 -19.43 14.23 -21.21
C ASP A 85 -20.94 14.35 -20.98
N ILE A 86 -21.67 14.95 -21.93
CA ILE A 86 -23.13 15.08 -21.87
C ILE A 86 -23.80 13.73 -22.18
N LYS A 87 -23.32 12.95 -23.15
CA LYS A 87 -23.73 11.53 -23.34
C LYS A 87 -23.57 10.74 -22.02
N LYS A 88 -22.46 10.95 -21.30
CA LYS A 88 -22.18 10.33 -20.00
C LYS A 88 -23.10 10.82 -18.88
N VAL A 89 -23.64 12.05 -18.96
CA VAL A 89 -24.73 12.50 -18.09
C VAL A 89 -26.03 11.75 -18.42
N TYR A 90 -26.44 11.69 -19.69
CA TYR A 90 -27.65 10.95 -20.11
C TYR A 90 -27.61 9.49 -19.63
N ALA A 91 -26.53 8.76 -19.92
CA ALA A 91 -26.33 7.38 -19.47
C ALA A 91 -26.26 7.20 -17.94
N SER A 92 -26.06 8.29 -17.18
CA SER A 92 -26.07 8.27 -15.71
C SER A 92 -27.43 8.57 -15.07
N GLN A 93 -28.45 8.90 -15.87
CA GLN A 93 -29.78 9.23 -15.36
C GLN A 93 -30.45 7.98 -14.79
N ARG A 94 -30.68 7.97 -13.47
CA ARG A 94 -31.31 6.82 -12.79
C ARG A 94 -32.23 7.23 -11.65
N MET A 95 -33.05 6.30 -11.20
CA MET A 95 -33.90 6.46 -10.02
C MET A 95 -33.06 6.55 -8.74
N ARG A 96 -33.48 7.39 -7.79
CA ARG A 96 -32.84 7.48 -6.48
C ARG A 96 -33.25 6.29 -5.60
N ALA A 97 -32.28 5.69 -4.91
CA ALA A 97 -32.54 4.66 -3.90
C ALA A 97 -33.26 5.22 -2.65
N GLY A 98 -34.01 4.36 -1.96
CA GLY A 98 -34.64 4.65 -0.67
C GLY A 98 -35.77 5.68 -0.67
N LYS A 99 -36.15 6.14 0.54
CA LYS A 99 -37.32 7.00 0.81
C LYS A 99 -37.24 8.41 0.16
N GLY A 100 -36.08 8.80 -0.38
CA GLY A 100 -35.91 10.08 -1.10
C GLY A 100 -36.81 10.23 -2.33
N LYS A 101 -37.30 9.12 -2.91
CA LYS A 101 -38.27 9.13 -4.01
C LYS A 101 -39.57 9.88 -3.67
N MET A 102 -40.06 9.74 -2.43
CA MET A 102 -41.30 10.36 -1.93
C MET A 102 -41.13 11.85 -1.56
N ARG A 103 -39.89 12.36 -1.52
CA ARG A 103 -39.58 13.73 -1.05
C ARG A 103 -39.10 14.61 -2.21
N ASN A 104 -39.82 14.56 -3.34
CA ASN A 104 -39.57 15.32 -4.57
C ASN A 104 -38.13 15.19 -5.12
N ARG A 105 -37.46 14.06 -4.88
CA ARG A 105 -36.05 13.79 -5.29
C ARG A 105 -35.90 12.45 -6.03
N ARG A 106 -36.90 12.10 -6.85
CA ARG A 106 -37.08 10.79 -7.51
C ARG A 106 -35.96 10.39 -8.49
N ARG A 107 -35.41 11.32 -9.28
CA ARG A 107 -34.32 11.08 -10.25
C ARG A 107 -32.96 11.62 -9.73
N ILE A 108 -31.87 11.05 -10.23
CA ILE A 108 -30.47 11.51 -10.04
C ILE A 108 -29.69 11.39 -11.36
N GLN A 109 -28.68 12.24 -11.54
CA GLN A 109 -27.77 12.27 -12.70
C GLN A 109 -26.40 12.85 -12.31
N ARG A 110 -25.36 12.60 -13.11
CA ARG A 110 -24.05 13.26 -12.98
C ARG A 110 -24.15 14.77 -13.26
N ARG A 111 -23.10 15.52 -12.88
CA ARG A 111 -22.84 16.87 -13.36
C ARG A 111 -21.90 16.79 -14.56
N GLY A 112 -22.23 17.50 -15.64
CA GLY A 112 -21.40 17.65 -16.83
C GLY A 112 -20.58 18.94 -16.78
N PRO A 113 -20.27 19.57 -17.93
CA PRO A 113 -19.49 20.81 -17.97
C PRO A 113 -20.17 21.96 -17.21
N CYS A 114 -19.37 22.89 -16.70
CA CYS A 114 -19.83 24.21 -16.30
C CYS A 114 -19.56 25.19 -17.45
N ILE A 115 -20.52 26.06 -17.76
CA ILE A 115 -20.34 27.17 -18.71
C ILE A 115 -20.28 28.45 -17.89
N ILE A 116 -19.21 29.22 -18.09
CA ILE A 116 -18.92 30.44 -17.34
C ILE A 116 -18.90 31.61 -18.33
N TYR A 117 -19.75 32.61 -18.06
CA TYR A 117 -20.08 33.70 -18.96
C TYR A 117 -20.08 35.06 -18.24
N ASN A 118 -19.97 36.16 -18.99
CA ASN A 118 -20.03 37.52 -18.47
C ASN A 118 -21.46 38.07 -18.45
N GLU A 119 -22.21 37.97 -19.55
CA GLU A 119 -23.54 38.57 -19.72
C GLU A 119 -24.58 37.58 -20.27
N ASP A 120 -25.87 37.77 -19.95
CA ASP A 120 -26.95 36.87 -20.40
C ASP A 120 -27.74 37.47 -21.55
N ASN A 121 -27.14 37.47 -22.74
CA ASN A 121 -27.78 37.88 -23.99
C ASN A 121 -28.68 36.77 -24.61
N GLY A 122 -28.93 35.69 -23.86
CA GLY A 122 -29.72 34.54 -24.29
C GLY A 122 -29.16 33.20 -23.79
N ILE A 123 -27.86 33.14 -23.45
CA ILE A 123 -27.14 31.92 -23.06
C ILE A 123 -27.84 31.09 -21.98
N ILE A 124 -28.50 31.71 -20.99
CA ILE A 124 -29.25 30.93 -19.99
C ILE A 124 -30.40 30.18 -20.66
N LYS A 125 -31.14 30.80 -21.57
CA LYS A 125 -32.25 30.17 -22.31
C LYS A 125 -31.73 29.08 -23.25
N GLY A 126 -30.62 29.33 -23.95
CA GLY A 126 -29.98 28.37 -24.87
C GLY A 126 -29.45 27.10 -24.19
N PHE A 127 -28.79 27.21 -23.03
CA PHE A 127 -28.10 26.07 -22.42
C PHE A 127 -28.84 25.41 -21.24
N ARG A 128 -29.81 26.06 -20.58
CA ARG A 128 -30.48 25.53 -19.37
C ARG A 128 -31.15 24.16 -19.52
N ASN A 129 -31.58 23.79 -20.74
CA ASN A 129 -32.34 22.57 -20.99
C ASN A 129 -31.43 21.33 -21.20
N ILE A 130 -30.12 21.51 -21.37
CA ILE A 130 -29.19 20.40 -21.63
C ILE A 130 -28.81 19.76 -20.28
N PRO A 131 -29.04 18.44 -20.06
CA PRO A 131 -28.87 17.83 -18.76
C PRO A 131 -27.41 17.83 -18.29
N GLY A 132 -27.23 18.08 -16.99
CA GLY A 132 -25.92 18.07 -16.33
C GLY A 132 -25.10 19.35 -16.48
N ILE A 133 -25.38 20.19 -17.49
CA ILE A 133 -24.76 21.51 -17.63
C ILE A 133 -25.02 22.36 -16.39
N THR A 134 -24.14 23.30 -16.11
CA THR A 134 -24.38 24.33 -15.08
C THR A 134 -23.89 25.67 -15.58
N LEU A 135 -24.74 26.68 -15.49
CA LEU A 135 -24.42 28.06 -15.82
C LEU A 135 -23.89 28.80 -14.59
N LEU A 136 -22.85 29.59 -14.78
CA LEU A 136 -22.21 30.47 -13.79
C LEU A 136 -21.87 31.80 -14.45
N ASN A 137 -22.18 32.91 -13.79
CA ASN A 137 -21.68 34.21 -14.17
C ASN A 137 -20.32 34.46 -13.50
N VAL A 138 -19.33 35.02 -14.21
CA VAL A 138 -17.97 35.26 -13.69
C VAL A 138 -17.95 36.15 -12.43
N SER A 139 -18.84 37.15 -12.36
CA SER A 139 -18.97 38.03 -11.20
C SER A 139 -19.63 37.35 -10.00
N LYS A 140 -20.27 36.19 -10.20
CA LYS A 140 -21.10 35.46 -9.21
C LYS A 140 -20.74 33.97 -9.13
N LEU A 141 -19.44 33.65 -9.21
CA LEU A 141 -18.90 32.29 -9.07
C LEU A 141 -19.28 31.64 -7.74
N ASN A 142 -19.66 30.36 -7.78
CA ASN A 142 -20.15 29.61 -6.63
C ASN A 142 -19.38 28.29 -6.45
N ILE A 143 -18.70 28.15 -5.32
CA ILE A 143 -17.90 26.96 -4.98
C ILE A 143 -18.70 25.65 -5.01
N LEU A 144 -20.01 25.68 -4.68
CA LEU A 144 -20.88 24.49 -4.72
C LEU A 144 -21.17 24.01 -6.16
N LYS A 145 -21.02 24.90 -7.15
CA LYS A 145 -21.13 24.59 -8.58
C LYS A 145 -19.77 24.23 -9.20
N LEU A 146 -18.68 24.87 -8.76
CA LEU A 146 -17.31 24.61 -9.25
C LEU A 146 -16.70 23.31 -8.69
N ALA A 147 -16.87 23.04 -7.39
CA ALA A 147 -16.38 21.83 -6.70
C ALA A 147 -17.55 20.97 -6.20
N PRO A 148 -18.39 20.38 -7.09
CA PRO A 148 -19.59 19.66 -6.69
C PRO A 148 -19.21 18.41 -5.89
N GLY A 149 -19.71 18.32 -4.65
CA GLY A 149 -19.35 17.27 -3.70
C GLY A 149 -18.01 17.47 -2.99
N GLY A 150 -17.41 18.66 -3.04
CA GLY A 150 -16.16 18.99 -2.34
C GLY A 150 -14.89 18.70 -3.14
N HIS A 151 -14.90 17.70 -4.04
CA HIS A 151 -13.75 17.47 -4.94
C HIS A 151 -13.67 18.54 -6.03
N VAL A 152 -12.48 19.10 -6.24
CA VAL A 152 -12.15 20.07 -7.31
C VAL A 152 -12.06 19.41 -8.69
N GLY A 153 -11.58 20.12 -9.72
CA GLY A 153 -11.38 19.56 -11.07
C GLY A 153 -12.68 19.33 -11.83
N ARG A 154 -13.62 20.30 -11.83
CA ARG A 154 -14.77 20.24 -12.74
C ARG A 154 -14.37 20.80 -14.11
N PHE A 155 -14.79 20.14 -15.19
CA PHE A 155 -14.62 20.68 -16.54
C PHE A 155 -15.43 21.98 -16.70
N CYS A 156 -14.74 23.04 -17.12
CA CYS A 156 -15.29 24.38 -17.30
C CYS A 156 -15.00 24.88 -18.73
N ILE A 157 -15.99 25.53 -19.33
CA ILE A 157 -15.94 26.21 -20.63
C ILE A 157 -16.17 27.69 -20.36
N TRP A 158 -15.31 28.55 -20.88
CA TRP A 158 -15.31 30.00 -20.66
C TRP A 158 -15.67 30.75 -21.93
N THR A 159 -16.43 31.83 -21.82
CA THR A 159 -16.45 32.86 -22.86
C THR A 159 -15.24 33.77 -22.73
N GLU A 160 -14.82 34.40 -23.82
CA GLU A 160 -13.61 35.22 -23.88
C GLU A 160 -13.65 36.40 -22.89
N SER A 161 -14.75 37.16 -22.88
CA SER A 161 -14.97 38.24 -21.91
C SER A 161 -14.95 37.72 -20.46
N ALA A 162 -15.54 36.56 -20.19
CA ALA A 162 -15.52 35.94 -18.86
C ALA A 162 -14.12 35.47 -18.44
N PHE A 163 -13.27 35.07 -19.38
CA PHE A 163 -11.89 34.69 -19.11
C PHE A 163 -11.01 35.92 -18.85
N ARG A 164 -11.08 36.94 -19.71
CA ARG A 164 -10.37 38.23 -19.55
C ARG A 164 -10.70 38.88 -18.19
N LYS A 165 -11.98 38.90 -17.81
CA LYS A 165 -12.50 39.49 -16.56
C LYS A 165 -12.05 38.77 -15.27
N LEU A 166 -11.40 37.61 -15.35
CA LEU A 166 -10.79 36.98 -14.17
C LEU A 166 -9.62 37.80 -13.60
N ASP A 167 -8.83 38.47 -14.45
CA ASP A 167 -7.67 39.26 -13.99
C ASP A 167 -8.11 40.49 -13.18
N GLU A 168 -9.08 41.25 -13.71
CA GLU A 168 -9.74 42.34 -12.96
C GLU A 168 -10.35 41.86 -11.63
N LEU A 169 -10.96 40.66 -11.66
CA LEU A 169 -11.75 40.16 -10.55
C LEU A 169 -10.92 39.46 -9.48
N TYR A 170 -9.72 38.93 -9.76
CA TYR A 170 -8.84 38.27 -8.76
C TYR A 170 -7.47 38.91 -8.59
N GLY A 171 -6.99 39.69 -9.56
CA GLY A 171 -5.65 40.27 -9.61
C GLY A 171 -4.56 39.24 -9.93
N THR A 172 -3.35 39.76 -10.09
CA THR A 172 -2.10 38.97 -10.09
C THR A 172 -1.38 39.17 -8.75
N TRP A 173 -0.35 38.37 -8.44
CA TRP A 173 0.44 38.58 -7.22
C TRP A 173 1.09 39.98 -7.15
N ARG A 174 1.32 40.65 -8.29
CA ARG A 174 1.87 42.02 -8.38
C ARG A 174 0.79 43.11 -8.31
N LYS A 175 -0.43 42.85 -8.81
CA LYS A 175 -1.52 43.83 -8.95
C LYS A 175 -2.78 43.29 -8.28
N ALA A 176 -3.21 43.93 -7.20
CA ALA A 176 -4.44 43.60 -6.49
C ALA A 176 -5.69 43.70 -7.40
N ALA A 177 -6.76 42.99 -7.02
CA ALA A 177 -8.00 42.95 -7.79
C ALA A 177 -8.69 44.33 -7.84
N SER A 178 -9.10 44.79 -9.02
CA SER A 178 -9.85 46.04 -9.18
C SER A 178 -11.29 45.89 -8.69
N LEU A 179 -11.95 44.77 -9.01
CA LEU A 179 -13.36 44.53 -8.67
C LEU A 179 -13.59 44.02 -7.23
N LYS A 180 -12.56 44.01 -6.38
CA LYS A 180 -12.64 43.55 -4.99
C LYS A 180 -11.72 44.36 -4.08
N SER A 181 -12.30 45.23 -3.25
CA SER A 181 -11.58 45.88 -2.16
C SER A 181 -10.85 44.87 -1.26
N ASN A 182 -9.63 45.27 -0.89
CA ASN A 182 -8.69 44.56 -0.01
C ASN A 182 -8.54 43.07 -0.37
N TYR A 183 -8.17 42.79 -1.62
CA TYR A 183 -7.93 41.44 -2.12
C TYR A 183 -6.75 41.32 -3.07
N ASN A 184 -5.87 40.36 -2.78
CA ASN A 184 -4.79 39.89 -3.65
C ASN A 184 -4.83 38.34 -3.66
N LEU A 185 -4.18 37.71 -4.63
CA LEU A 185 -4.04 36.26 -4.73
C LEU A 185 -3.35 35.67 -3.49
N PRO A 186 -3.70 34.43 -3.07
CA PRO A 186 -2.98 33.75 -2.02
C PRO A 186 -1.53 33.46 -2.42
N MET A 187 -0.61 33.60 -1.46
CA MET A 187 0.78 33.19 -1.64
C MET A 187 0.91 31.66 -1.62
N HIS A 188 1.80 31.15 -2.48
CA HIS A 188 2.16 29.74 -2.51
C HIS A 188 3.13 29.43 -1.35
N LYS A 189 3.06 28.21 -0.79
CA LYS A 189 4.01 27.77 0.26
C LYS A 189 5.34 27.26 -0.32
N MET A 190 5.34 26.84 -1.58
CA MET A 190 6.51 26.34 -2.31
C MET A 190 6.44 26.89 -3.73
N MET A 191 7.57 27.40 -4.24
CA MET A 191 7.68 27.92 -5.62
C MET A 191 7.66 26.79 -6.65
N ASN A 192 8.45 25.73 -6.41
CA ASN A 192 8.48 24.51 -7.21
C ASN A 192 7.83 23.38 -6.42
N THR A 193 6.88 22.67 -7.04
CA THR A 193 6.17 21.52 -6.46
C THR A 193 6.64 20.17 -6.99
N ASP A 194 7.52 20.13 -8.00
CA ASP A 194 8.13 18.89 -8.48
C ASP A 194 9.23 18.40 -7.54
N LEU A 195 8.78 17.66 -6.51
CA LEU A 195 9.65 16.98 -5.56
C LEU A 195 10.57 15.94 -6.23
N SER A 196 10.20 15.37 -7.38
CA SER A 196 11.06 14.43 -8.12
C SER A 196 12.26 15.17 -8.70
N ARG A 197 12.06 16.33 -9.34
CA ARG A 197 13.16 17.18 -9.84
C ARG A 197 14.00 17.75 -8.71
N ILE A 198 13.40 18.20 -7.62
CA ILE A 198 14.13 18.70 -6.44
C ILE A 198 15.01 17.59 -5.86
N LEU A 199 14.45 16.41 -5.52
CA LEU A 199 15.23 15.32 -4.91
C LEU A 199 16.34 14.77 -5.82
N LYS A 200 16.22 14.90 -7.15
CA LYS A 200 17.22 14.46 -8.13
C LYS A 200 18.23 15.56 -8.51
N SER A 201 18.12 16.76 -7.95
CA SER A 201 19.01 17.87 -8.30
C SER A 201 20.46 17.57 -7.87
N PRO A 202 21.48 17.98 -8.65
CA PRO A 202 22.87 17.62 -8.37
C PRO A 202 23.39 18.26 -7.08
N GLU A 203 22.83 19.39 -6.65
CA GLU A 203 23.17 20.06 -5.39
C GLU A 203 22.74 19.22 -4.18
N ILE A 204 21.52 18.68 -4.21
CA ILE A 204 21.02 17.78 -3.16
C ILE A 204 21.76 16.44 -3.23
N GLN A 205 21.90 15.84 -4.42
CA GLN A 205 22.57 14.54 -4.57
C GLN A 205 24.04 14.57 -4.13
N ARG A 206 24.77 15.68 -4.35
CA ARG A 206 26.15 15.88 -3.88
C ARG A 206 26.27 15.86 -2.34
N ALA A 207 25.23 16.29 -1.62
CA ALA A 207 25.20 16.31 -0.16
C ALA A 207 24.64 15.02 0.47
N LEU A 208 24.10 14.08 -0.33
CA LEU A 208 23.42 12.89 0.19
C LEU A 208 24.38 11.72 0.47
N ARG A 209 24.14 11.04 1.61
CA ARG A 209 24.81 9.78 1.94
C ARG A 209 24.24 8.61 1.13
N ALA A 210 25.11 7.68 0.72
CA ALA A 210 24.73 6.42 0.07
C ALA A 210 23.58 5.67 0.81
N PRO A 211 22.52 5.26 0.10
CA PRO A 211 21.27 4.81 0.73
C PRO A 211 21.36 3.38 1.31
N ARG A 212 21.08 3.26 2.61
CA ARG A 212 21.09 1.98 3.35
C ARG A 212 19.86 1.09 3.07
N LYS A 213 19.75 0.56 1.84
CA LYS A 213 18.61 -0.28 1.39
C LYS A 213 18.55 -1.72 1.97
N LYS A 214 19.48 -2.09 2.86
CA LYS A 214 19.60 -3.47 3.38
C LYS A 214 18.64 -3.72 4.56
N ILE A 215 17.61 -4.53 4.35
CA ILE A 215 16.64 -4.89 5.40
C ILE A 215 17.21 -6.00 6.30
N HIS A 216 17.59 -5.66 7.53
CA HIS A 216 18.06 -6.60 8.54
C HIS A 216 16.88 -7.30 9.24
N ARG A 217 16.43 -8.44 8.69
CA ARG A 217 15.38 -9.28 9.30
C ARG A 217 15.90 -10.05 10.52
N ARG A 218 15.00 -10.37 11.48
CA ARG A 218 15.32 -11.19 12.67
C ARG A 218 15.90 -12.55 12.26
N VAL A 219 17.15 -12.80 12.63
CA VAL A 219 17.79 -14.11 12.44
C VAL A 219 17.33 -15.07 13.53
N LEU A 220 16.83 -16.24 13.16
CA LEU A 220 16.46 -17.29 14.10
C LEU A 220 17.70 -17.84 14.82
N LYS A 221 17.78 -17.70 16.15
CA LYS A 221 18.87 -18.21 17.00
C LYS A 221 18.84 -19.74 17.07
N LYS A 222 19.47 -20.38 16.07
CA LYS A 222 19.66 -21.85 16.02
C LYS A 222 20.63 -22.28 17.14
N ASN A 223 20.29 -23.32 17.91
CA ASN A 223 21.10 -23.81 19.01
C ASN A 223 22.45 -24.39 18.51
N PRO A 224 23.63 -23.86 18.91
CA PRO A 224 24.93 -24.34 18.43
C PRO A 224 25.24 -25.79 18.82
N LEU A 225 24.83 -26.22 20.02
CA LEU A 225 25.09 -27.58 20.52
C LEU A 225 24.38 -28.64 19.68
N LYS A 226 23.23 -28.30 19.10
CA LYS A 226 22.45 -29.16 18.19
C LYS A 226 22.80 -28.93 16.71
N ASN A 227 23.30 -27.76 16.31
CA ASN A 227 23.64 -27.44 14.92
C ASN A 227 25.14 -27.14 14.72
N LEU A 228 25.87 -28.13 14.20
CA LEU A 228 27.31 -28.06 13.99
C LEU A 228 27.74 -26.84 13.14
N ARG A 229 27.04 -26.51 12.05
CA ARG A 229 27.44 -25.35 11.20
C ARG A 229 27.32 -24.02 11.95
N ILE A 230 26.41 -23.90 12.92
CA ILE A 230 26.30 -22.73 13.78
C ILE A 230 27.39 -22.73 14.85
N MET A 231 27.73 -23.89 15.43
CA MET A 231 28.89 -24.01 16.31
C MET A 231 30.18 -23.58 15.59
N LEU A 232 30.43 -24.05 14.37
CA LEU A 232 31.62 -23.68 13.60
C LEU A 232 31.66 -22.20 13.20
N LYS A 233 30.50 -21.56 13.00
CA LYS A 233 30.43 -20.11 12.75
C LYS A 233 30.75 -19.27 14.00
N LEU A 234 30.54 -19.81 15.20
CA LEU A 234 30.83 -19.12 16.47
C LEU A 234 32.20 -19.49 17.05
N ASN A 235 32.66 -20.72 16.82
CA ASN A 235 33.93 -21.28 17.27
C ASN A 235 34.44 -22.29 16.21
N PRO A 236 35.35 -21.88 15.30
CA PRO A 236 35.92 -22.77 14.30
C PRO A 236 36.71 -23.95 14.88
N TYR A 237 37.39 -23.75 16.02
CA TYR A 237 38.21 -24.77 16.69
C TYR A 237 37.40 -25.98 17.17
N ALA A 238 36.08 -25.82 17.38
CA ALA A 238 35.17 -26.92 17.65
C ALA A 238 35.17 -28.01 16.55
N LYS A 239 35.60 -27.70 15.31
CA LYS A 239 35.82 -28.70 14.24
C LYS A 239 36.97 -29.64 14.60
N THR A 240 38.12 -29.08 14.96
CA THR A 240 39.34 -29.80 15.33
C THR A 240 39.16 -30.56 16.64
N MET A 241 38.61 -29.91 17.67
CA MET A 241 38.30 -30.55 18.95
C MET A 241 37.37 -31.77 18.78
N ARG A 242 36.32 -31.66 17.95
CA ARG A 242 35.40 -32.77 17.66
C ARG A 242 36.06 -33.88 16.83
N ARG A 243 36.87 -33.55 15.82
CA ARG A 243 37.65 -34.55 15.05
C ARG A 243 38.59 -35.34 15.96
N ASN A 244 39.33 -34.65 16.82
CA ASN A 244 40.31 -35.26 17.71
C ASN A 244 39.66 -36.14 18.78
N THR A 245 38.50 -35.73 19.32
CA THR A 245 37.73 -36.58 20.26
C THR A 245 37.15 -37.82 19.58
N ILE A 246 36.62 -37.73 18.36
CA ILE A 246 36.13 -38.90 17.60
C ILE A 246 37.28 -39.87 17.31
N LEU A 247 38.42 -39.39 16.81
CA LEU A 247 39.59 -40.24 16.53
C LEU A 247 40.13 -40.91 17.80
N ARG A 248 40.18 -40.19 18.93
CA ARG A 248 40.57 -40.72 20.24
C ARG A 248 39.57 -41.78 20.74
N GLN A 249 38.27 -41.54 20.60
CA GLN A 249 37.23 -42.51 20.99
C GLN A 249 37.28 -43.78 20.14
N ALA A 250 37.43 -43.67 18.82
CA ALA A 250 37.57 -44.82 17.92
C ALA A 250 38.83 -45.65 18.23
N ARG A 251 39.97 -44.99 18.49
CA ARG A 251 41.21 -45.64 18.93
C ARG A 251 41.01 -46.40 20.23
N ASN A 252 40.44 -45.76 21.25
CA ASN A 252 40.18 -46.37 22.55
C ASN A 252 39.17 -47.53 22.45
N HIS A 253 38.16 -47.44 21.56
CA HIS A 253 37.23 -48.53 21.30
C HIS A 253 37.95 -49.73 20.66
N LYS A 254 38.77 -49.51 19.62
CA LYS A 254 39.54 -50.59 18.97
C LYS A 254 40.50 -51.27 19.96
N LEU A 255 41.15 -50.51 20.84
CA LEU A 255 41.99 -51.06 21.91
C LEU A 255 41.17 -51.88 22.93
N ARG A 256 39.99 -51.41 23.34
CA ARG A 256 39.13 -52.15 24.28
C ARG A 256 38.56 -53.43 23.66
N VAL A 257 38.16 -53.37 22.38
CA VAL A 257 37.73 -54.56 21.62
C VAL A 257 38.87 -55.56 21.51
N LYS A 258 40.06 -55.16 21.06
CA LYS A 258 41.24 -56.05 21.00
C LYS A 258 41.62 -56.63 22.38
N LYS A 259 41.44 -55.89 23.47
CA LYS A 259 41.65 -56.41 24.84
C LYS A 259 40.57 -57.42 25.27
N LEU A 260 39.32 -57.26 24.84
CA LEU A 260 38.24 -58.22 25.09
C LEU A 260 38.39 -59.47 24.22
N GLU A 261 38.78 -59.32 22.95
CA GLU A 261 39.12 -60.43 22.04
C GLU A 261 40.29 -61.24 22.61
N ALA A 262 41.39 -60.59 22.99
CA ALA A 262 42.55 -61.25 23.61
C ALA A 262 42.21 -61.91 24.96
N ALA A 263 41.29 -61.34 25.75
CA ALA A 263 40.81 -61.97 26.98
C ALA A 263 39.91 -63.18 26.69
N ALA A 264 39.06 -63.11 25.66
CA ALA A 264 38.20 -64.22 25.25
C ALA A 264 39.02 -65.39 24.69
N THR A 265 40.02 -65.13 23.84
CA THR A 265 40.93 -66.17 23.35
C THR A 265 41.78 -66.75 24.47
N ALA A 266 42.30 -65.92 25.40
CA ALA A 266 43.06 -66.40 26.54
C ALA A 266 42.23 -67.20 27.56
N LEU A 267 40.90 -67.02 27.58
CA LEU A 267 39.97 -67.87 28.33
C LEU A 267 39.70 -69.18 27.58
N ALA A 268 39.46 -69.14 26.26
CA ALA A 268 39.26 -70.32 25.43
C ALA A 268 40.47 -71.28 25.45
N THR A 269 41.69 -70.75 25.27
CA THR A 269 42.93 -71.55 25.33
C THR A 269 43.28 -72.03 26.75
N LYS A 270 42.62 -71.49 27.79
CA LYS A 270 42.71 -72.01 29.16
C LYS A 270 41.70 -73.13 29.43
N SER A 271 40.51 -73.11 28.82
CA SER A 271 39.60 -74.26 28.85
C SER A 271 40.16 -75.49 28.12
N GLU A 272 41.10 -75.31 27.18
CA GLU A 272 41.82 -76.40 26.51
C GLU A 272 43.04 -76.93 27.29
N LYS A 273 43.41 -76.35 28.44
CA LYS A 273 44.62 -76.71 29.21
C LYS A 273 44.35 -76.80 30.72
N VAL A 274 43.74 -77.92 31.09
CA VAL A 274 43.20 -78.31 32.41
C VAL A 274 43.38 -79.84 32.48
N VAL A 275 44.14 -80.47 33.39
CA VAL A 275 45.10 -80.10 34.47
C VAL A 275 46.02 -81.35 34.69
N PRO A 276 46.65 -81.69 35.85
CA PRO A 276 47.14 -80.95 37.05
C PRO A 276 48.70 -81.13 37.18
N GLU A 277 49.46 -81.42 38.26
CA GLU A 277 49.31 -81.71 39.70
C GLU A 277 50.47 -81.14 40.56
N LYS A 278 50.13 -80.71 41.80
CA LYS A 278 50.80 -80.88 43.13
C LYS A 278 52.31 -80.53 43.33
N GLY A 279 52.77 -80.22 44.56
CA GLY A 279 52.11 -80.15 45.87
C GLY A 279 52.69 -79.02 46.76
N THR A 280 51.93 -78.44 47.69
CA THR A 280 51.81 -78.80 49.13
C THR A 280 52.94 -78.31 50.04
N ALA A 281 52.73 -77.87 51.28
CA ALA A 281 51.62 -77.26 52.06
C ALA A 281 52.07 -77.27 53.53
N ASP A 282 51.72 -76.38 54.46
CA ASP A 282 51.12 -75.02 54.55
C ASP A 282 51.58 -74.52 55.95
N LYS A 283 51.40 -73.25 56.33
CA LYS A 283 50.83 -72.93 57.65
C LYS A 283 50.26 -71.51 57.69
N LYS A 284 49.28 -71.34 58.58
CA LYS A 284 48.25 -70.28 58.70
C LYS A 284 47.84 -70.18 60.19
N PRO A 285 46.83 -69.39 60.61
CA PRO A 285 46.30 -68.11 60.10
C PRO A 285 46.02 -67.07 61.24
N ALA A 286 45.66 -65.82 60.90
CA ALA A 286 44.80 -64.95 61.73
C ALA A 286 44.12 -63.83 60.91
N VAL A 287 43.07 -63.21 61.47
CA VAL A 287 41.75 -63.08 60.80
C VAL A 287 41.00 -61.77 61.13
N GLY A 288 40.33 -61.17 60.14
CA GLY A 288 39.26 -60.15 60.30
C GLY A 288 38.76 -59.66 58.92
N LYS A 289 37.54 -59.97 58.45
CA LYS A 289 36.19 -59.46 58.83
C LYS A 289 36.09 -57.92 58.69
N LYS A 290 35.07 -57.31 58.05
CA LYS A 290 33.88 -57.81 57.28
C LYS A 290 33.25 -56.61 56.51
N GLY A 291 32.51 -56.84 55.40
CA GLY A 291 31.69 -55.80 54.73
C GLY A 291 31.64 -55.93 53.20
N LYS A 292 30.92 -56.90 52.60
CA LYS A 292 29.45 -57.07 52.47
C LYS A 292 28.85 -56.28 51.27
N LYS A 293 28.36 -57.07 50.29
CA LYS A 293 27.45 -56.81 49.13
C LYS A 293 26.97 -55.36 48.91
N VAL A 294 27.16 -54.75 47.73
CA VAL A 294 26.55 -55.11 46.42
C VAL A 294 25.02 -55.05 46.43
N ASP A 295 24.47 -54.16 45.62
CA ASP A 295 23.16 -54.38 45.00
C ASP A 295 23.16 -53.87 43.54
N ALA A 296 22.38 -54.49 42.66
CA ALA A 296 22.47 -54.26 41.22
C ALA A 296 21.08 -54.30 40.55
N LYS A 297 20.69 -53.19 39.90
CA LYS A 297 19.53 -53.17 38.99
C LYS A 297 19.96 -53.07 37.53
N LYS A 298 19.57 -54.11 36.78
CA LYS A 298 19.94 -54.41 35.40
C LYS A 298 18.67 -54.37 34.56
N GLN A 299 18.52 -53.37 33.68
CA GLN A 299 17.48 -53.36 32.65
C GLN A 299 18.09 -53.14 31.26
N LYS A 300 17.60 -53.90 30.29
CA LYS A 300 17.97 -53.85 28.86
C LYS A 300 16.84 -53.14 28.06
N PRO A 301 17.08 -52.76 26.79
CA PRO A 301 16.30 -51.69 26.14
C PRO A 301 15.06 -52.18 25.37
N ALA A 302 14.12 -51.25 25.17
CA ALA A 302 13.12 -51.31 24.10
C ALA A 302 13.63 -50.55 22.86
N GLY A 303 13.51 -51.17 21.67
CA GLY A 303 14.00 -50.61 20.40
C GLY A 303 12.96 -49.77 19.64
N LYS A 304 13.43 -48.95 18.69
CA LYS A 304 12.57 -48.26 17.72
C LYS A 304 12.45 -49.05 16.41
N LYS A 305 11.23 -49.18 15.89
CA LYS A 305 10.95 -49.44 14.46
C LYS A 305 9.88 -48.45 13.98
N VAL A 306 10.24 -47.54 13.08
CA VAL A 306 9.33 -46.89 12.12
C VAL A 306 10.09 -46.74 10.80
N VAL A 307 9.41 -46.99 9.69
CA VAL A 307 10.00 -47.15 8.34
C VAL A 307 10.12 -45.80 7.61
N ALA A 308 11.12 -45.67 6.73
CA ALA A 308 11.31 -44.50 5.89
C ALA A 308 10.50 -44.59 4.57
N LYS A 309 9.92 -43.47 4.12
CA LYS A 309 9.40 -43.32 2.75
C LYS A 309 10.37 -42.50 1.88
N LYS A 310 10.66 -42.99 0.67
CA LYS A 310 11.33 -42.22 -0.39
C LYS A 310 10.37 -41.19 -1.00
N PRO A 311 10.85 -40.00 -1.40
CA PRO A 311 10.32 -39.26 -2.54
C PRO A 311 11.03 -39.69 -3.85
N ALA A 312 10.36 -39.53 -5.00
CA ALA A 312 10.87 -39.92 -6.31
C ALA A 312 11.53 -38.77 -7.08
N GLU A 313 12.29 -39.13 -8.12
CA GLU A 313 12.99 -38.19 -9.01
C GLU A 313 12.04 -37.52 -10.02
N LYS A 314 12.45 -36.35 -10.54
CA LYS A 314 11.96 -35.80 -11.81
C LYS A 314 13.15 -35.35 -12.66
N LYS A 315 13.19 -35.79 -13.91
CA LYS A 315 14.18 -35.35 -14.92
C LYS A 315 13.93 -33.88 -15.31
N PRO A 316 14.97 -33.10 -15.63
CA PRO A 316 14.82 -31.86 -16.38
C PRO A 316 14.65 -32.16 -17.88
N THR A 317 13.82 -31.38 -18.57
CA THR A 317 13.73 -31.36 -20.04
C THR A 317 14.48 -30.15 -20.58
N THR A 318 15.30 -30.37 -21.60
CA THR A 318 15.96 -29.32 -22.39
C THR A 318 15.04 -28.86 -23.53
N GLU A 319 14.77 -27.57 -23.63
CA GLU A 319 14.21 -26.94 -24.83
C GLU A 319 15.27 -26.02 -25.44
N GLU A 320 15.51 -26.18 -26.74
CA GLU A 320 16.37 -25.29 -27.51
C GLU A 320 15.61 -24.01 -27.89
N LYS A 321 16.32 -22.88 -27.97
CA LYS A 321 15.87 -21.72 -28.75
C LYS A 321 16.97 -21.28 -29.70
N LYS A 322 16.70 -21.45 -31.00
CA LYS A 322 17.51 -20.89 -32.08
C LYS A 322 17.48 -19.36 -32.03
N PRO A 323 18.56 -18.65 -32.44
CA PRO A 323 18.45 -17.27 -32.86
C PRO A 323 17.73 -17.19 -34.21
N ALA A 324 17.13 -16.03 -34.48
CA ALA A 324 16.71 -15.59 -35.80
C ALA A 324 17.23 -14.15 -36.00
N ALA A 325 17.36 -13.73 -37.27
CA ALA A 325 17.85 -12.40 -37.65
C ALA A 325 16.84 -11.29 -37.38
#